data_AF-A0A815EMR0-F1
#
_entry.id   AF-A0A815EMR0-F1
#
_cell.length_a   1.000
_cell.length_b   1.000
_cell.length_c   1.000
_cell.angle_alpha   90.00
_cell.angle_beta   90.00
_cell.angle_gamma   90.00
#
_symmetry.space_group_name_H-M   'P 1'
#
loop_
_entity.id
_entity.type
_entity.pdbx_description
1 polymer ?
#
loop_
_entity_poly.entity_id
_entity_poly.type
_entity_poly.pdbx_seq_one_letter_code
_entity_poly.pdbx_strand_id
1 'polypeptide(L)'
;MTLFYRIIFRRSFHRLVQCCPSIDVRQSLTTLCLFLLLSFTTTIIVNILIPHLLIKVSSPPLSSISSSSSLSLLTSRHVFFPAGVTSVQCSSAKKNELQAQHHQRQPSNTERKYTKDKIKEKNVSSGKFSLVFYRQSTPVMCVFQDLRQEAETALHLALRLIDENKFEKARKVFEHALTLDPYNSEILVEYGQFLEYHHKDLVHADSLYTRALFNQPTNPRALELKKRTLPLVEEIDQKHFTFVDNLLQELYRIPDTNPYLRRAKRDAYYLHIYHSNAIEGNTLNLRETRHIVETRMAIGGKSLIEQQEVLGLDLALQYVNCTLVNRLGSIKREDIFEIHRRVLGFVDPVQAGQLREHQVYVGSFVPPAASEVDGYLEDFLVWLNSLEDTRDLHAIELAAIAHYKFVYIHPFIDGNGRTGRLLMNLILMRSGFPPVIIKKTERLTYYACLDQANDGDLRPLIRFIARCTERTLTEFIQQSQPTKTTGQELSLTDNDDDTDENSFIDERVITIDRNIKEEQ
;
A
#
# COMPACT_ATOMS: atom_id res chain seq x y z
N MET A 1 -43.51 11.51 -9.15
CA MET A 1 -42.57 12.01 -10.18
C MET A 1 -42.86 13.45 -10.60
N THR A 2 -44.09 13.83 -10.93
CA THR A 2 -44.47 15.20 -11.32
C THR A 2 -44.24 16.27 -10.22
N LEU A 3 -44.35 15.92 -8.94
CA LEU A 3 -44.04 16.83 -7.82
C LEU A 3 -42.53 17.06 -7.65
N PHE A 4 -41.72 16.03 -7.91
CA PHE A 4 -40.26 16.05 -7.79
C PHE A 4 -39.62 16.93 -8.87
N TYR A 5 -40.10 16.81 -10.12
CA TYR A 5 -39.69 17.68 -11.22
C TYR A 5 -40.11 19.14 -11.02
N ARG A 6 -41.28 19.41 -10.39
CA ARG A 6 -41.70 20.78 -10.05
C ARG A 6 -40.77 21.47 -9.04
N ILE A 7 -40.22 20.73 -8.07
CA ILE A 7 -39.31 21.27 -7.04
C ILE A 7 -37.93 21.56 -7.64
N ILE A 8 -37.42 20.67 -8.49
CA ILE A 8 -36.14 20.87 -9.20
C ILE A 8 -36.25 22.06 -10.17
N PHE A 9 -37.34 22.15 -10.93
CA PHE A 9 -37.55 23.24 -11.87
C PHE A 9 -37.64 24.61 -11.16
N ARG A 10 -38.31 24.67 -10.00
CA ARG A 10 -38.44 25.92 -9.22
C ARG A 10 -37.11 26.37 -8.60
N ARG A 11 -36.25 25.43 -8.18
CA ARG A 11 -34.90 25.73 -7.65
C ARG A 11 -33.93 26.16 -8.75
N SER A 12 -33.98 25.54 -9.93
CA SER A 12 -33.13 25.89 -11.06
C SER A 12 -33.51 27.22 -11.68
N PHE A 13 -34.81 27.52 -11.79
CA PHE A 13 -35.30 28.80 -12.32
C PHE A 13 -34.97 29.99 -11.39
N HIS A 14 -35.04 29.79 -10.07
CA HIS A 14 -34.68 30.84 -9.10
C HIS A 14 -33.19 31.18 -9.12
N ARG A 15 -32.31 30.21 -9.36
CA ARG A 15 -30.86 30.46 -9.52
C ARG A 15 -30.54 31.19 -10.83
N LEU A 16 -31.27 30.88 -11.90
CA LEU A 16 -31.03 31.48 -13.22
C LEU A 16 -31.45 32.97 -13.26
N VAL A 17 -32.52 33.33 -12.55
CA VAL A 17 -32.98 34.73 -12.41
C VAL A 17 -32.09 35.56 -11.46
N GLN A 18 -31.44 34.93 -10.47
CA GLN A 18 -30.55 35.64 -9.54
C GLN A 18 -29.15 35.94 -10.11
N CYS A 19 -28.70 35.23 -11.15
CA CYS A 19 -27.36 35.41 -11.71
C CYS A 19 -27.25 36.46 -12.83
N CYS A 20 -28.36 37.00 -13.36
CA CYS A 20 -28.34 37.96 -14.48
C CYS A 20 -29.51 38.96 -14.39
N PRO A 21 -29.33 40.21 -13.92
CA PRO A 21 -30.43 41.17 -13.77
C PRO A 21 -30.81 41.92 -15.07
N SER A 22 -30.24 41.56 -16.22
CA SER A 22 -30.47 42.27 -17.48
C SER A 22 -30.54 41.32 -18.68
N ILE A 23 -31.53 40.42 -18.68
CA ILE A 23 -31.91 39.63 -19.86
C ILE A 23 -33.28 40.11 -20.33
N ASP A 24 -33.33 40.60 -21.57
CA ASP A 24 -34.56 40.97 -22.26
C ASP A 24 -35.40 39.71 -22.56
N VAL A 25 -36.59 39.64 -21.97
CA VAL A 25 -37.41 38.42 -21.85
C VAL A 25 -37.98 37.94 -23.21
N ARG A 26 -37.89 38.75 -24.27
CA ARG A 26 -38.41 38.38 -25.59
C ARG A 26 -37.48 37.48 -26.42
N GLN A 27 -36.16 37.50 -26.20
CA GLN A 27 -35.22 36.63 -26.92
C GLN A 27 -34.95 35.29 -26.22
N SER A 28 -35.33 35.14 -24.95
CA SER A 28 -35.15 33.92 -24.18
C SER A 28 -36.27 32.88 -24.39
N LEU A 29 -37.44 33.28 -24.88
CA LEU A 29 -38.54 32.34 -25.14
C LEU A 29 -38.28 31.43 -26.34
N THR A 30 -37.62 31.93 -27.39
CA THR A 30 -37.29 31.12 -28.59
C THR A 30 -36.21 30.09 -28.30
N THR A 31 -35.21 30.44 -27.49
CA THR A 31 -34.14 29.52 -27.05
C THR A 31 -34.66 28.50 -26.05
N LEU A 32 -35.57 28.87 -25.14
CA LEU A 32 -36.22 27.93 -24.23
C LEU A 32 -37.15 26.95 -24.96
N CYS A 33 -37.90 27.41 -25.97
CA CYS A 33 -38.72 26.54 -26.83
C CYS A 33 -37.85 25.58 -27.65
N LEU A 34 -36.69 26.02 -28.15
CA LEU A 34 -35.77 25.14 -28.87
C LEU A 34 -35.23 24.03 -27.94
N PHE A 35 -34.88 24.37 -26.71
CA PHE A 35 -34.35 23.42 -25.73
C PHE A 35 -35.40 22.40 -25.27
N LEU A 36 -36.67 22.84 -25.14
CA LEU A 36 -37.80 21.95 -24.84
C LEU A 36 -38.15 21.04 -26.03
N LEU A 37 -38.04 21.51 -27.26
CA LEU A 37 -38.24 20.69 -28.48
C LEU A 37 -37.12 19.65 -28.66
N LEU A 38 -35.87 20.02 -28.36
CA LEU A 38 -34.72 19.10 -28.41
C LEU A 38 -34.77 18.03 -27.30
N SER A 39 -35.30 18.34 -26.12
CA SER A 39 -35.47 17.34 -25.05
C SER A 39 -36.66 16.41 -25.32
N PHE A 40 -37.75 16.90 -25.94
CA PHE A 40 -38.89 16.08 -26.32
C PHE A 40 -38.55 15.10 -27.45
N THR A 41 -37.79 15.55 -28.47
CA THR A 41 -37.40 14.71 -29.60
C THR A 41 -36.42 13.60 -29.22
N THR A 42 -35.45 13.88 -28.35
CA THR A 42 -34.51 12.87 -27.84
C THR A 42 -35.22 11.82 -26.98
N THR A 43 -36.24 12.20 -26.20
CA THR A 43 -37.01 11.26 -25.38
C THR A 43 -37.94 10.37 -26.22
N ILE A 44 -38.50 10.89 -27.32
CA ILE A 44 -39.33 10.13 -28.26
C ILE A 44 -38.48 9.12 -29.05
N ILE A 45 -37.30 9.52 -29.52
CA ILE A 45 -36.42 8.65 -30.31
C ILE A 45 -35.92 7.46 -29.47
N VAL A 46 -35.52 7.70 -28.21
CA VAL A 46 -34.96 6.66 -27.34
C VAL A 46 -36.04 5.68 -26.82
N ASN A 47 -37.24 6.16 -26.49
CA ASN A 47 -38.26 5.32 -25.85
C ASN A 47 -39.31 4.74 -26.79
N ILE A 48 -39.46 5.25 -28.02
CA ILE A 48 -40.51 4.76 -28.96
C ILE A 48 -39.91 4.02 -30.17
N LEU A 49 -38.75 4.45 -30.68
CA LEU A 49 -38.21 3.90 -31.94
C LEU A 49 -37.33 2.65 -31.75
N ILE A 50 -36.59 2.57 -30.65
CA ILE A 50 -35.66 1.46 -30.37
C ILE A 50 -36.36 0.13 -30.01
N PRO A 51 -37.50 0.10 -29.28
CA PRO A 51 -38.18 -1.16 -28.97
C PRO A 51 -38.87 -1.81 -30.19
N HIS A 52 -39.10 -1.06 -31.28
CA HIS A 52 -39.85 -1.55 -32.45
C HIS A 52 -38.98 -2.21 -33.53
N LEU A 53 -37.64 -2.12 -33.44
CA LEU A 53 -36.70 -2.65 -34.44
C LEU A 53 -36.08 -4.02 -34.08
N LEU A 54 -36.38 -4.58 -32.89
CA LEU A 54 -35.80 -5.85 -32.41
C LEU A 54 -36.80 -7.02 -32.31
N ILE A 55 -37.97 -6.92 -32.95
CA ILE A 55 -38.96 -8.02 -33.01
C ILE A 55 -39.22 -8.42 -34.47
N LYS A 56 -38.28 -9.18 -35.04
CA LYS A 56 -38.33 -10.05 -36.26
C LYS A 56 -36.86 -10.32 -36.59
N VAL A 57 -36.28 -11.48 -36.30
CA VAL A 57 -36.31 -12.68 -37.17
C VAL A 57 -35.99 -13.93 -36.33
N SER A 58 -36.72 -15.01 -36.61
CA SER A 58 -36.71 -16.35 -36.03
C SER A 58 -35.63 -17.30 -36.63
N SER A 59 -34.86 -17.99 -35.78
CA SER A 59 -34.51 -19.46 -35.67
C SER A 59 -34.35 -20.39 -36.92
N PRO A 60 -33.75 -21.63 -36.90
CA PRO A 60 -32.92 -22.39 -35.92
C PRO A 60 -31.74 -23.21 -36.59
N PRO A 61 -31.38 -24.49 -36.26
CA PRO A 61 -30.07 -24.90 -35.68
C PRO A 61 -29.24 -25.93 -36.51
N LEU A 62 -27.96 -26.21 -36.16
CA LEU A 62 -27.31 -27.56 -36.13
C LEU A 62 -25.75 -27.55 -36.10
N SER A 63 -25.24 -28.37 -35.17
CA SER A 63 -24.06 -29.27 -35.19
C SER A 63 -22.62 -28.79 -35.39
N SER A 64 -21.83 -29.03 -34.33
CA SER A 64 -20.47 -29.61 -34.25
C SER A 64 -19.30 -28.97 -35.00
N ILE A 65 -18.29 -28.52 -34.25
CA ILE A 65 -16.90 -29.02 -34.28
C ILE A 65 -16.18 -28.55 -33.01
N SER A 66 -15.40 -29.47 -32.45
CA SER A 66 -14.50 -29.39 -31.30
C SER A 66 -13.29 -28.46 -31.50
N SER A 67 -12.95 -27.67 -30.48
CA SER A 67 -11.59 -27.63 -29.90
C SER A 67 -11.48 -26.64 -28.73
N SER A 68 -10.89 -27.15 -27.66
CA SER A 68 -10.15 -26.55 -26.55
C SER A 68 -9.87 -25.04 -26.48
N SER A 69 -9.74 -24.59 -25.22
CA SER A 69 -9.06 -23.40 -24.68
C SER A 69 -9.87 -22.09 -24.62
N SER A 70 -10.50 -21.86 -23.47
CA SER A 70 -10.96 -20.53 -23.04
C SER A 70 -10.01 -19.99 -21.98
N LEU A 71 -9.06 -19.16 -22.43
CA LEU A 71 -8.38 -18.14 -21.63
C LEU A 71 -9.45 -17.26 -20.96
N SER A 72 -9.44 -17.20 -19.64
CA SER A 72 -10.21 -16.21 -18.88
C SER A 72 -9.43 -14.90 -18.81
N LEU A 73 -9.88 -13.93 -19.61
CA LEU A 73 -9.60 -12.51 -19.43
C LEU A 73 -10.14 -12.06 -18.07
N LEU A 74 -9.26 -11.80 -17.10
CA LEU A 74 -9.58 -11.13 -15.85
C LEU A 74 -8.74 -9.85 -15.74
N THR A 75 -9.09 -8.86 -16.55
CA THR A 75 -8.80 -7.46 -16.22
C THR A 75 -9.89 -6.96 -15.27
N SER A 76 -9.48 -6.69 -14.03
CA SER A 76 -10.08 -5.72 -13.09
C SER A 76 -11.60 -5.52 -13.21
N ARG A 77 -12.37 -6.42 -12.59
CA ARG A 77 -13.75 -6.11 -12.18
C ARG A 77 -13.76 -5.89 -10.67
N HIS A 78 -14.15 -4.66 -10.31
CA HIS A 78 -14.51 -4.22 -8.96
C HIS A 78 -13.41 -4.21 -7.89
N VAL A 79 -12.31 -3.51 -8.16
CA VAL A 79 -11.60 -2.78 -7.09
C VAL A 79 -12.07 -1.33 -7.15
N PHE A 80 -12.90 -0.95 -6.17
CA PHE A 80 -13.40 0.41 -6.00
C PHE A 80 -12.22 1.33 -5.66
N PHE A 81 -11.92 2.31 -6.51
CA PHE A 81 -10.96 3.40 -6.23
C PHE A 81 -11.73 4.73 -6.24
N PRO A 82 -11.65 5.56 -5.18
CA PRO A 82 -12.03 6.96 -5.31
C PRO A 82 -10.95 7.67 -6.13
N ALA A 83 -11.33 8.17 -7.30
CA ALA A 83 -10.48 9.02 -8.13
C ALA A 83 -10.08 10.30 -7.36
N GLY A 84 -8.82 10.70 -7.53
CA GLY A 84 -8.17 11.77 -6.78
C GLY A 84 -8.89 13.12 -6.83
N VAL A 85 -8.91 13.79 -5.69
CA VAL A 85 -9.24 15.21 -5.59
C VAL A 85 -7.97 16.00 -5.92
N THR A 86 -7.88 16.45 -7.16
CA THR A 86 -6.96 17.52 -7.53
C THR A 86 -7.42 18.82 -6.88
N SER A 87 -6.50 19.42 -6.13
CA SER A 87 -6.61 20.77 -5.60
C SER A 87 -6.77 21.79 -6.72
N VAL A 88 -7.83 22.61 -6.67
CA VAL A 88 -7.84 23.94 -7.31
C VAL A 88 -8.53 24.96 -6.40
N GLN A 89 -7.68 25.84 -5.88
CA GLN A 89 -7.84 27.27 -5.61
C GLN A 89 -8.85 27.77 -4.58
N CYS A 90 -8.23 28.26 -3.50
CA CYS A 90 -8.56 29.46 -2.75
C CYS A 90 -9.12 30.60 -3.64
N SER A 91 -10.27 31.16 -3.26
CA SER A 91 -10.62 32.55 -3.58
C SER A 91 -11.12 33.22 -2.31
N SER A 92 -10.41 34.28 -1.91
CA SER A 92 -10.75 35.17 -0.83
C SER A 92 -11.55 36.37 -1.35
N ALA A 93 -12.22 37.05 -0.40
CA ALA A 93 -12.95 38.32 -0.49
C ALA A 93 -14.47 38.19 -0.85
N LYS A 94 -15.43 38.80 -0.13
CA LYS A 94 -15.46 40.09 0.59
C LYS A 94 -16.52 40.09 1.71
N LYS A 95 -16.10 40.69 2.84
CA LYS A 95 -16.67 41.82 3.61
C LYS A 95 -18.13 41.85 4.08
N ASN A 96 -18.23 42.41 5.31
CA ASN A 96 -19.35 43.02 6.07
C ASN A 96 -20.07 42.05 7.04
N GLU A 97 -20.25 42.34 8.34
CA GLU A 97 -20.32 43.61 9.07
C GLU A 97 -20.32 43.39 10.61
N LEU A 98 -19.77 44.37 11.36
CA LEU A 98 -20.16 44.85 12.73
C LEU A 98 -20.06 43.84 13.92
N GLN A 99 -19.51 44.12 15.12
CA GLN A 99 -19.34 45.34 15.92
C GLN A 99 -18.32 45.07 17.07
N ALA A 100 -17.32 45.96 17.21
CA ALA A 100 -16.99 46.71 18.43
C ALA A 100 -16.72 45.96 19.76
N GLN A 101 -15.50 46.07 20.29
CA GLN A 101 -15.20 46.98 21.42
C GLN A 101 -13.69 47.00 21.78
N HIS A 102 -13.25 48.21 22.11
CA HIS A 102 -11.93 48.64 22.54
C HIS A 102 -11.41 47.92 23.80
N HIS A 103 -10.08 47.74 23.93
CA HIS A 103 -9.27 48.49 24.90
C HIS A 103 -7.75 48.31 24.68
N GLN A 104 -7.07 49.46 24.56
CA GLN A 104 -5.62 49.63 24.63
C GLN A 104 -5.11 49.41 26.06
N ARG A 105 -3.88 48.89 26.21
CA ARG A 105 -2.81 49.47 27.08
C ARG A 105 -1.55 48.58 27.07
N GLN A 106 -0.48 49.11 26.49
CA GLN A 106 0.89 49.04 27.03
C GLN A 106 1.24 50.48 27.50
N PRO A 107 2.39 50.81 28.15
CA PRO A 107 3.59 50.00 28.45
C PRO A 107 4.14 50.19 29.89
N SER A 108 5.18 49.44 30.29
CA SER A 108 6.35 50.02 30.98
C SER A 108 7.47 49.01 31.23
N ASN A 109 8.68 49.42 30.84
CA ASN A 109 9.99 48.84 31.10
C ASN A 109 10.29 48.59 32.58
N THR A 110 11.16 47.61 32.86
CA THR A 110 12.25 47.81 33.84
C THR A 110 13.45 46.92 33.51
N GLU A 111 14.59 47.60 33.31
CA GLU A 111 15.92 47.03 33.10
C GLU A 111 16.44 46.33 34.37
N ARG A 112 17.31 45.31 34.20
CA ARG A 112 18.48 45.12 35.07
C ARG A 112 19.62 44.45 34.30
N LYS A 113 20.73 45.19 34.23
CA LYS A 113 22.07 44.83 33.74
C LYS A 113 22.74 43.80 34.66
N TYR A 114 23.56 42.91 34.10
CA TYR A 114 24.87 42.55 34.67
C TYR A 114 25.89 42.21 33.55
N THR A 115 27.10 42.73 33.80
CA THR A 115 28.45 42.71 33.17
C THR A 115 28.88 41.47 32.38
N LYS A 116 29.41 41.62 31.13
CA LYS A 116 30.82 41.84 30.70
C LYS A 116 31.77 40.66 30.99
N ASP A 117 32.24 40.01 29.91
CA ASP A 117 33.66 39.65 29.76
C ASP A 117 34.12 39.66 28.30
N LYS A 118 35.35 40.16 28.12
CA LYS A 118 36.05 40.50 26.86
C LYS A 118 36.86 39.32 26.34
N ILE A 119 36.85 39.02 25.02
CA ILE A 119 38.05 38.54 24.30
C ILE A 119 38.09 39.05 22.84
N LYS A 120 39.03 39.98 22.61
CA LYS A 120 39.91 40.26 21.44
C LYS A 120 39.38 40.12 19.99
N GLU A 121 39.20 41.28 19.36
CA GLU A 121 39.27 41.51 17.91
C GLU A 121 40.72 41.44 17.38
N LYS A 122 40.88 40.90 16.17
CA LYS A 122 42.02 41.17 15.27
C LYS A 122 41.48 41.87 14.02
N ASN A 123 42.07 43.04 13.74
CA ASN A 123 41.82 43.89 12.58
C ASN A 123 42.21 43.23 11.26
N VAL A 124 41.34 43.30 10.25
CA VAL A 124 41.74 43.43 8.84
C VAL A 124 40.84 44.45 8.13
N SER A 125 41.54 45.41 7.52
CA SER A 125 41.19 46.54 6.65
C SER A 125 39.78 46.74 6.08
N SER A 126 39.36 47.99 6.22
CA SER A 126 38.33 48.78 5.54
C SER A 126 38.18 48.58 4.02
N GLY A 127 36.93 48.42 3.57
CA GLY A 127 36.51 48.59 2.18
C GLY A 127 34.99 48.76 2.05
N LYS A 128 34.52 50.02 2.10
CA LYS A 128 33.24 50.57 1.58
C LYS A 128 31.99 49.68 1.65
N PHE A 129 31.15 49.93 2.67
CA PHE A 129 29.75 49.52 2.71
C PHE A 129 28.94 50.27 1.63
N SER A 130 28.44 49.56 0.62
CA SER A 130 27.23 49.94 -0.11
C SER A 130 26.14 48.96 0.25
N LEU A 131 25.07 49.51 0.83
CA LEU A 131 23.86 48.86 1.25
C LEU A 131 23.12 48.35 -0.01
N VAL A 132 23.27 47.07 -0.37
CA VAL A 132 22.39 46.42 -1.34
C VAL A 132 21.44 45.52 -0.58
N PHE A 133 20.18 45.95 -0.55
CA PHE A 133 19.05 45.18 -0.05
C PHE A 133 19.03 43.79 -0.70
N TYR A 134 19.25 42.73 0.09
CA TYR A 134 18.87 41.38 -0.29
C TYR A 134 17.34 41.30 -0.29
N ARG A 135 16.75 41.58 -1.45
CA ARG A 135 15.40 41.16 -1.82
C ARG A 135 15.56 40.19 -2.97
N GLN A 136 15.57 38.90 -2.67
CA GLN A 136 15.15 37.87 -3.62
C GLN A 136 14.81 36.61 -2.83
N SER A 137 13.51 36.46 -2.61
CA SER A 137 12.84 35.17 -2.53
C SER A 137 13.36 34.25 -3.65
N THR A 138 14.07 33.19 -3.30
CA THR A 138 14.38 32.13 -4.27
C THR A 138 13.10 31.36 -4.62
N PRO A 139 12.94 30.90 -5.86
CA PRO A 139 11.68 30.37 -6.36
C PRO A 139 11.71 28.85 -6.25
N VAL A 140 10.80 28.26 -5.48
CA VAL A 140 10.60 26.79 -5.42
C VAL A 140 10.43 26.20 -6.83
N MET A 141 9.87 26.97 -7.77
CA MET A 141 9.68 26.57 -9.17
C MET A 141 10.97 26.37 -9.98
N CYS A 142 12.06 27.07 -9.67
CA CYS A 142 13.31 26.92 -10.44
C CYS A 142 14.00 25.60 -10.09
N VAL A 143 14.00 25.23 -8.80
CA VAL A 143 14.63 24.00 -8.30
C VAL A 143 14.00 22.74 -8.88
N PHE A 144 12.66 22.70 -9.02
CA PHE A 144 11.97 21.56 -9.63
C PHE A 144 12.24 21.40 -11.13
N GLN A 145 12.47 22.50 -11.84
CA GLN A 145 12.76 22.48 -13.27
C GLN A 145 14.19 22.04 -13.54
N ASP A 146 15.13 22.44 -12.68
CA ASP A 146 16.52 22.01 -12.71
C ASP A 146 16.65 20.50 -12.43
N LEU A 147 15.91 19.96 -11.44
CA LEU A 147 15.91 18.54 -11.11
C LEU A 147 15.37 17.64 -12.25
N ARG A 148 14.33 18.08 -12.95
CA ARG A 148 13.79 17.34 -14.12
C ARG A 148 14.79 17.30 -15.26
N GLN A 149 15.45 18.42 -15.54
CA GLN A 149 16.51 18.46 -16.55
C GLN A 149 17.69 17.57 -16.15
N GLU A 150 18.06 17.56 -14.87
CA GLU A 150 19.08 16.65 -14.35
C GLU A 150 18.69 15.18 -14.56
N ALA A 151 17.43 14.81 -14.26
CA ALA A 151 16.91 13.46 -14.49
C ALA A 151 16.96 13.05 -15.98
N GLU A 152 16.58 13.94 -16.90
CA GLU A 152 16.68 13.73 -18.35
C GLU A 152 18.14 13.55 -18.80
N THR A 153 19.07 14.35 -18.28
CA THR A 153 20.50 14.19 -18.58
C THR A 153 21.06 12.86 -18.04
N ALA A 154 20.61 12.43 -16.87
CA ALA A 154 20.95 11.14 -16.29
C ALA A 154 20.42 9.98 -17.14
N LEU A 155 19.19 10.08 -17.66
CA LEU A 155 18.64 9.11 -18.61
C LEU A 155 19.51 8.98 -19.87
N HIS A 156 19.86 10.10 -20.51
CA HIS A 156 20.73 10.09 -21.68
C HIS A 156 22.14 9.57 -21.39
N LEU A 157 22.64 9.74 -20.16
CA LEU A 157 23.89 9.13 -19.73
C LEU A 157 23.74 7.61 -19.57
N ALA A 158 22.64 7.14 -18.98
CA ALA A 158 22.37 5.70 -18.82
C ALA A 158 22.29 4.98 -20.17
N LEU A 159 21.60 5.57 -21.15
CA LEU A 159 21.52 5.03 -22.52
C LEU A 159 22.89 4.95 -23.19
N ARG A 160 23.72 5.99 -23.08
CA ARG A 160 25.11 5.95 -23.59
C ARG A 160 25.96 4.89 -22.90
N LEU A 161 25.76 4.67 -21.60
CA LEU A 161 26.48 3.63 -20.86
C LEU A 161 26.07 2.23 -21.31
N ILE A 162 24.81 2.03 -21.73
CA ILE A 162 24.36 0.79 -22.36
C ILE A 162 25.10 0.56 -23.68
N ASP A 163 25.19 1.58 -24.53
CA ASP A 163 25.93 1.50 -25.81
C ASP A 163 27.43 1.18 -25.59
N GLU A 164 28.01 1.68 -24.50
CA GLU A 164 29.39 1.38 -24.07
C GLU A 164 29.55 0.02 -23.36
N ASN A 165 28.49 -0.79 -23.25
CA ASN A 165 28.44 -2.07 -22.52
C ASN A 165 28.79 -1.96 -21.01
N LYS A 166 28.53 -0.81 -20.38
CA LYS A 166 28.78 -0.55 -18.95
C LYS A 166 27.51 -0.72 -18.11
N PHE A 167 26.93 -1.93 -18.12
CA PHE A 167 25.61 -2.22 -17.56
C PHE A 167 25.46 -1.88 -16.06
N GLU A 168 26.43 -2.23 -15.22
CA GLU A 168 26.37 -1.91 -13.78
C GLU A 168 26.37 -0.40 -13.49
N LYS A 169 27.08 0.38 -14.31
CA LYS A 169 27.06 1.84 -14.21
C LYS A 169 25.73 2.39 -14.72
N ALA A 170 25.23 1.86 -15.83
CA ALA A 170 23.93 2.25 -16.37
C ALA A 170 22.82 2.04 -15.35
N ARG A 171 22.80 0.88 -14.66
CA ARG A 171 21.84 0.57 -13.60
C ARG A 171 21.84 1.62 -12.49
N LYS A 172 23.01 1.97 -11.95
CA LYS A 172 23.12 3.00 -10.90
C LYS A 172 22.67 4.38 -11.38
N VAL A 173 22.94 4.70 -12.65
CA VAL A 173 22.50 5.97 -13.24
C VAL A 173 20.98 5.99 -13.45
N PHE A 174 20.35 4.87 -13.83
CA PHE A 174 18.89 4.76 -13.88
C PHE A 174 18.25 4.90 -12.50
N GLU A 175 18.79 4.20 -11.49
CA GLU A 175 18.34 4.33 -10.10
C GLU A 175 18.43 5.80 -9.66
N HIS A 176 19.54 6.48 -9.96
CA HIS A 176 19.69 7.92 -9.69
C HIS A 176 18.67 8.78 -10.44
N ALA A 177 18.44 8.53 -11.73
CA ALA A 177 17.43 9.25 -12.52
C ALA A 177 16.02 9.10 -11.91
N LEU A 178 15.67 7.90 -11.42
CA LEU A 178 14.42 7.66 -10.71
C LEU A 178 14.35 8.33 -9.35
N THR A 179 15.47 8.51 -8.64
CA THR A 179 15.47 9.29 -7.40
C THR A 179 15.21 10.78 -7.64
N LEU A 180 15.63 11.31 -8.79
CA LEU A 180 15.43 12.70 -9.17
C LEU A 180 14.01 12.97 -9.67
N ASP A 181 13.47 12.10 -10.52
CA ASP A 181 12.10 12.20 -11.04
C ASP A 181 11.39 10.82 -11.03
N PRO A 182 10.78 10.42 -9.90
CA PRO A 182 10.16 9.10 -9.75
C PRO A 182 8.94 8.84 -10.63
N TYR A 183 8.34 9.90 -11.18
CA TYR A 183 7.07 9.83 -11.91
C TYR A 183 7.25 9.92 -13.43
N ASN A 184 8.47 10.10 -13.91
CA ASN A 184 8.76 10.21 -15.33
C ASN A 184 8.50 8.89 -16.07
N SER A 185 7.53 8.89 -16.98
CA SER A 185 7.11 7.70 -17.72
C SER A 185 8.22 7.16 -18.64
N GLU A 186 9.05 8.03 -19.22
CA GLU A 186 10.11 7.62 -20.14
C GLU A 186 11.25 6.93 -19.41
N ILE A 187 11.69 7.48 -18.27
CA ILE A 187 12.74 6.87 -17.43
C ILE A 187 12.31 5.48 -16.96
N LEU A 188 11.05 5.34 -16.52
CA LEU A 188 10.49 4.06 -16.08
C LEU A 188 10.46 3.02 -17.21
N VAL A 189 10.07 3.41 -18.43
CA VAL A 189 10.01 2.51 -19.60
C VAL A 189 11.42 2.08 -20.03
N GLU A 190 12.35 3.02 -20.17
CA GLU A 190 13.73 2.72 -20.58
C GLU A 190 14.44 1.84 -19.56
N TYR A 191 14.27 2.14 -18.27
CA TYR A 191 14.84 1.32 -17.21
C TYR A 191 14.21 -0.09 -17.17
N GLY A 192 12.90 -0.20 -17.38
CA GLY A 192 12.23 -1.50 -17.46
C GLY A 192 12.77 -2.35 -18.62
N GLN A 193 12.98 -1.76 -19.79
CA GLN A 193 13.59 -2.47 -20.93
C GLN A 193 15.03 -2.88 -20.64
N PHE A 194 15.82 -2.02 -19.99
CA PHE A 194 17.16 -2.36 -19.53
C PHE A 194 17.16 -3.59 -18.62
N LEU A 195 16.26 -3.65 -17.63
CA LEU A 195 16.13 -4.79 -16.73
C LEU A 195 15.73 -6.08 -17.47
N GLU A 196 14.82 -5.97 -18.42
CA GLU A 196 14.35 -7.12 -19.20
C GLU A 196 15.49 -7.72 -20.06
N TYR A 197 16.22 -6.89 -20.81
CA TYR A 197 17.22 -7.39 -21.75
C TYR A 197 18.56 -7.77 -21.09
N HIS A 198 18.99 -7.01 -20.07
CA HIS A 198 20.34 -7.18 -19.50
C HIS A 198 20.34 -7.96 -18.19
N HIS A 199 19.34 -7.76 -17.32
CA HIS A 199 19.25 -8.44 -16.02
C HIS A 199 18.30 -9.64 -16.03
N LYS A 200 17.51 -9.83 -17.09
CA LYS A 200 16.46 -10.87 -17.18
C LYS A 200 15.43 -10.80 -16.06
N ASP A 201 15.24 -9.60 -15.51
CA ASP A 201 14.31 -9.36 -14.41
C ASP A 201 12.98 -8.86 -14.96
N LEU A 202 12.17 -9.82 -15.42
CA LEU A 202 10.89 -9.55 -16.06
C LEU A 202 9.87 -8.96 -15.06
N VAL A 203 9.95 -9.38 -13.80
CA VAL A 203 9.00 -8.98 -12.75
C VAL A 203 9.19 -7.52 -12.39
N HIS A 204 10.44 -7.07 -12.21
CA HIS A 204 10.71 -5.65 -11.94
C HIS A 204 10.46 -4.78 -13.17
N ALA A 205 10.80 -5.26 -14.38
CA ALA A 205 10.47 -4.55 -15.62
C ALA A 205 8.96 -4.30 -15.74
N ASP A 206 8.14 -5.31 -15.48
CA ASP A 206 6.68 -5.20 -15.53
C ASP A 206 6.10 -4.26 -14.46
N SER A 207 6.68 -4.22 -13.25
CA SER A 207 6.31 -3.24 -12.22
C SER A 207 6.58 -1.81 -12.70
N LEU A 208 7.73 -1.56 -13.33
CA LEU A 208 8.07 -0.24 -13.88
C LEU A 208 7.13 0.19 -14.99
N TYR A 209 6.73 -0.72 -15.89
CA TYR A 209 5.72 -0.43 -16.92
C TYR A 209 4.35 -0.11 -16.32
N THR A 210 3.99 -0.79 -15.23
CA THR A 210 2.72 -0.53 -14.52
C THR A 210 2.74 0.86 -13.89
N ARG A 211 3.84 1.24 -13.24
CA ARG A 211 4.04 2.59 -12.70
C ARG A 211 4.03 3.65 -13.80
N ALA A 212 4.66 3.38 -14.95
CA ALA A 212 4.64 4.29 -16.08
C ALA A 212 3.22 4.53 -16.61
N LEU A 213 2.39 3.48 -16.69
CA LEU A 213 0.98 3.58 -17.10
C LEU A 213 0.10 4.25 -16.05
N PHE A 214 0.38 4.09 -14.77
CA PHE A 214 -0.32 4.80 -13.70
C PHE A 214 -0.11 6.32 -13.82
N ASN A 215 1.14 6.75 -14.07
CA ASN A 215 1.48 8.15 -14.23
C ASN A 215 0.99 8.73 -15.57
N GLN A 216 1.15 7.97 -16.66
CA GLN A 216 0.72 8.36 -18.00
C GLN A 216 -0.02 7.21 -18.71
N PRO A 217 -1.36 7.12 -18.53
CA PRO A 217 -2.17 6.04 -19.10
C PRO A 217 -2.16 5.97 -20.64
N THR A 218 -1.80 7.07 -21.30
CA THR A 218 -1.80 7.20 -22.77
C THR A 218 -0.47 6.81 -23.42
N ASN A 219 0.56 6.42 -22.65
CA ASN A 219 1.87 6.08 -23.22
C ASN A 219 1.78 4.78 -24.05
N PRO A 220 2.00 4.83 -25.39
CA PRO A 220 1.83 3.66 -26.25
C PRO A 220 2.92 2.61 -26.05
N ARG A 221 4.18 3.01 -25.79
CA ARG A 221 5.30 2.08 -25.53
C ARG A 221 5.04 1.27 -24.27
N ALA A 222 4.67 1.94 -23.18
CA ALA A 222 4.38 1.27 -21.91
C ALA A 222 3.22 0.26 -22.06
N LEU A 223 2.18 0.59 -22.84
CA LEU A 223 1.04 -0.29 -23.07
C LEU A 223 1.43 -1.53 -23.88
N GLU A 224 2.24 -1.39 -24.93
CA GLU A 224 2.72 -2.51 -25.74
C GLU A 224 3.62 -3.45 -24.94
N LEU A 225 4.57 -2.89 -24.20
CA LEU A 225 5.46 -3.66 -23.33
C LEU A 225 4.67 -4.40 -22.26
N LYS A 226 3.71 -3.73 -21.61
CA LYS A 226 2.85 -4.33 -20.60
C LYS A 226 2.01 -5.48 -21.15
N LYS A 227 1.44 -5.35 -22.35
CA LYS A 227 0.68 -6.44 -23.00
C LYS A 227 1.54 -7.69 -23.23
N ARG A 228 2.84 -7.51 -23.49
CA ARG A 228 3.79 -8.60 -23.68
C ARG A 228 4.23 -9.23 -22.37
N THR A 229 4.54 -8.41 -21.34
CA THR A 229 5.09 -8.90 -20.07
C THR A 229 4.04 -9.50 -19.15
N LEU A 230 2.80 -8.99 -19.17
CA LEU A 230 1.74 -9.40 -18.25
C LEU A 230 1.50 -10.93 -18.20
N PRO A 231 1.23 -11.65 -19.31
CA PRO A 231 0.96 -13.09 -19.24
C PRO A 231 2.15 -13.90 -18.74
N LEU A 232 3.38 -13.46 -19.05
CA LEU A 232 4.61 -14.12 -18.61
C LEU A 232 4.80 -13.95 -17.10
N VAL A 233 4.53 -12.76 -16.58
CA VAL A 233 4.63 -12.49 -15.14
C VAL A 233 3.53 -13.22 -14.36
N GLU A 234 2.33 -13.32 -14.90
CA GLU A 234 1.25 -14.13 -14.32
C GLU A 234 1.64 -15.61 -14.24
N GLU A 235 2.29 -16.15 -15.29
CA GLU A 235 2.80 -17.53 -15.28
C GLU A 235 3.89 -17.73 -14.22
N ILE A 236 4.81 -16.77 -14.06
CA ILE A 236 5.85 -16.79 -13.03
C ILE A 236 5.23 -16.79 -11.63
N ASP A 237 4.25 -15.92 -11.37
CA ASP A 237 3.57 -15.82 -10.08
C ASP A 237 2.80 -17.10 -9.74
N GLN A 238 2.09 -17.69 -10.72
CA GLN A 238 1.38 -18.97 -10.56
C GLN A 238 2.34 -20.14 -10.27
N LYS A 239 3.49 -20.20 -10.93
CA LYS A 239 4.53 -21.20 -10.64
C LYS A 239 5.06 -21.06 -9.21
N HIS A 240 5.23 -19.82 -8.74
CA HIS A 240 5.65 -19.58 -7.35
C HIS A 240 4.59 -20.07 -6.35
N PHE A 241 3.31 -19.77 -6.57
CA PHE A 241 2.24 -20.31 -5.70
C PHE A 241 2.22 -21.83 -5.70
N THR A 242 2.33 -22.46 -6.87
CA THR A 242 2.38 -23.93 -6.98
C THR A 242 3.57 -24.51 -6.20
N PHE A 243 4.73 -23.85 -6.25
CA PHE A 243 5.89 -24.26 -5.48
C PHE A 243 5.65 -24.17 -3.97
N VAL A 244 5.03 -23.08 -3.50
CA VAL A 244 4.68 -22.88 -2.09
C VAL A 244 3.66 -23.91 -1.60
N ASP A 245 2.68 -24.29 -2.43
CA ASP A 245 1.72 -25.35 -2.12
C ASP A 245 2.38 -26.72 -1.98
N ASN A 246 3.38 -27.02 -2.83
CA ASN A 246 4.14 -28.25 -2.71
C ASN A 246 4.92 -28.30 -1.38
N LEU A 247 5.52 -27.18 -0.96
CA LEU A 247 6.16 -27.09 0.37
C LEU A 247 5.14 -27.28 1.50
N LEU A 248 3.94 -26.73 1.37
CA LEU A 248 2.88 -26.94 2.35
C LEU A 248 2.50 -28.42 2.46
N GLN A 249 2.35 -29.12 1.33
CA GLN A 249 2.10 -30.56 1.30
C GLN A 249 3.24 -31.36 1.96
N GLU A 250 4.50 -30.97 1.74
CA GLU A 250 5.64 -31.58 2.43
C GLU A 250 5.59 -31.39 3.94
N LEU A 251 5.24 -30.19 4.40
CA LEU A 251 5.07 -29.92 5.84
C LEU A 251 4.00 -30.83 6.45
N TYR A 252 2.87 -31.03 5.74
CA TYR A 252 1.79 -31.91 6.20
C TYR A 252 2.14 -33.40 6.26
N ARG A 253 3.18 -33.85 5.54
CA ARG A 253 3.67 -35.24 5.65
C ARG A 253 4.35 -35.49 6.99
N ILE A 254 4.79 -34.46 7.70
CA ILE A 254 5.46 -34.57 8.99
C ILE A 254 4.39 -34.68 10.09
N PRO A 255 4.41 -35.73 10.93
CA PRO A 255 3.44 -35.88 12.01
C PRO A 255 3.55 -34.74 13.04
N ASP A 256 2.41 -34.22 13.49
CA ASP A 256 2.35 -33.21 14.57
C ASP A 256 2.93 -33.69 15.91
N THR A 257 3.07 -35.00 16.09
CA THR A 257 3.72 -35.61 17.25
C THR A 257 5.24 -35.45 17.24
N ASN A 258 5.83 -35.03 16.11
CA ASN A 258 7.27 -34.82 16.00
C ASN A 258 7.73 -33.74 17.01
N PRO A 259 8.63 -34.07 17.96
CA PRO A 259 9.09 -33.13 18.98
C PRO A 259 9.83 -31.92 18.38
N TYR A 260 10.54 -32.10 17.27
CA TYR A 260 11.25 -31.03 16.59
C TYR A 260 10.29 -30.02 15.96
N LEU A 261 9.22 -30.50 15.31
CA LEU A 261 8.16 -29.64 14.76
C LEU A 261 7.43 -28.88 15.88
N ARG A 262 7.12 -29.54 17.00
CA ARG A 262 6.51 -28.87 18.17
C ARG A 262 7.40 -27.77 18.74
N ARG A 263 8.72 -28.00 18.80
CA ARG A 263 9.70 -27.00 19.21
C ARG A 263 9.73 -25.83 18.22
N ALA A 264 9.81 -26.11 16.92
CA ALA A 264 9.78 -25.08 15.87
C ALA A 264 8.50 -24.22 15.96
N LYS A 265 7.33 -24.83 16.17
CA LYS A 265 6.04 -24.11 16.35
C LYS A 265 6.08 -23.20 17.57
N ARG A 266 6.67 -23.64 18.68
CA ARG A 266 6.85 -22.82 19.90
C ARG A 266 7.85 -21.68 19.68
N ASP A 267 8.97 -21.93 19.00
CA ASP A 267 9.96 -20.89 18.73
C ASP A 267 9.40 -19.83 17.76
N ALA A 268 8.66 -20.26 16.73
CA ALA A 268 7.96 -19.37 15.80
C ALA A 268 6.94 -18.46 16.49
N TYR A 269 6.28 -18.93 17.56
CA TYR A 269 5.36 -18.13 18.36
C TYR A 269 6.05 -16.87 18.95
N TYR A 270 7.21 -17.04 19.58
CA TYR A 270 7.97 -15.93 20.14
C TYR A 270 8.58 -15.04 19.05
N LEU A 271 9.04 -15.63 17.96
CA LEU A 271 9.58 -14.90 16.81
C LEU A 271 8.53 -13.99 16.17
N HIS A 272 7.28 -14.45 16.06
CA HIS A 272 6.18 -13.63 15.53
C HIS A 272 5.96 -12.38 16.39
N ILE A 273 5.89 -12.55 17.72
CA ILE A 273 5.69 -11.43 18.66
C ILE A 273 6.85 -10.43 18.56
N TYR A 274 8.09 -10.94 18.59
CA TYR A 274 9.30 -10.14 18.50
C TYR A 274 9.32 -9.31 17.20
N HIS A 275 9.21 -9.96 16.05
CA HIS A 275 9.32 -9.27 14.77
C HIS A 275 8.17 -8.31 14.51
N SER A 276 6.94 -8.68 14.86
CA SER A 276 5.77 -7.83 14.65
C SER A 276 5.85 -6.53 15.48
N ASN A 277 6.32 -6.59 16.73
CA ASN A 277 6.53 -5.38 17.53
C ASN A 277 7.78 -4.59 17.08
N ALA A 278 8.87 -5.27 16.71
CA ALA A 278 10.07 -4.61 16.21
C ALA A 278 9.83 -3.81 14.90
N ILE A 279 8.91 -4.27 14.04
CA ILE A 279 8.49 -3.53 12.84
C ILE A 279 7.78 -2.22 13.21
N GLU A 280 7.16 -2.11 14.38
CA GLU A 280 6.55 -0.86 14.84
C GLU A 280 7.55 0.03 15.61
N GLY A 281 8.75 -0.48 15.91
CA GLY A 281 9.83 0.26 16.58
C GLY A 281 10.15 -0.17 18.01
N ASN A 282 9.56 -1.26 18.49
CA ASN A 282 9.88 -1.81 19.81
C ASN A 282 11.34 -2.29 19.87
N THR A 283 12.05 -1.93 20.95
CA THR A 283 13.50 -2.14 21.11
C THR A 283 13.88 -3.36 21.95
N LEU A 284 12.90 -4.15 22.40
CA LEU A 284 13.15 -5.39 23.13
C LEU A 284 13.78 -6.44 22.21
N ASN A 285 14.76 -7.19 22.70
CA ASN A 285 15.35 -8.31 21.96
C ASN A 285 14.49 -9.59 22.08
N LEU A 286 14.82 -10.64 21.31
CA LEU A 286 14.06 -11.89 21.30
C LEU A 286 14.07 -12.59 22.66
N ARG A 287 15.19 -12.56 23.39
CA ARG A 287 15.33 -13.21 24.71
C ARG A 287 14.50 -12.50 25.78
N GLU A 288 14.51 -11.17 25.77
CA GLU A 288 13.68 -10.30 26.60
C GLU A 288 12.20 -10.54 26.31
N THR A 289 11.82 -10.57 25.03
CA THR A 289 10.44 -10.88 24.60
C THR A 289 10.00 -12.25 25.10
N ARG A 290 10.82 -13.28 24.93
CA ARG A 290 10.54 -14.64 25.44
C ARG A 290 10.41 -14.64 26.96
N HIS A 291 11.30 -13.97 27.68
CA HIS A 291 11.26 -13.88 29.12
C HIS A 291 9.93 -13.27 29.60
N ILE A 292 9.50 -12.16 29.03
CA ILE A 292 8.25 -11.48 29.39
C ILE A 292 7.05 -12.41 29.17
N VAL A 293 6.99 -13.12 28.04
CA VAL A 293 5.86 -14.02 27.72
C VAL A 293 5.84 -15.24 28.66
N GLU A 294 7.00 -15.81 28.99
CA GLU A 294 7.09 -17.02 29.82
C GLU A 294 6.95 -16.77 31.32
N THR A 295 7.65 -15.77 31.86
CA THR A 295 7.71 -15.52 33.31
C THR A 295 6.68 -14.50 33.77
N ARG A 296 6.16 -13.67 32.87
CA ARG A 296 5.33 -12.48 33.17
C ARG A 296 6.03 -11.48 34.09
N MET A 297 7.36 -11.54 34.17
CA MET A 297 8.15 -10.61 34.96
C MET A 297 8.63 -9.44 34.10
N ALA A 298 8.60 -8.24 34.69
CA ALA A 298 9.07 -7.03 34.04
C ALA A 298 10.61 -7.00 33.97
N ILE A 299 11.13 -6.44 32.89
CA ILE A 299 12.57 -6.27 32.67
C ILE A 299 12.97 -4.86 33.09
N GLY A 300 13.94 -4.77 33.99
CA GLY A 300 14.49 -3.50 34.47
C GLY A 300 15.22 -2.75 33.35
N GLY A 301 15.05 -1.42 33.30
CA GLY A 301 15.74 -0.55 32.34
C GLY A 301 15.12 -0.48 30.94
N LYS A 302 13.99 -1.14 30.70
CA LYS A 302 13.22 -1.07 29.44
C LYS A 302 11.88 -0.36 29.66
N SER A 303 11.29 0.18 28.59
CA SER A 303 10.00 0.87 28.68
C SER A 303 8.90 -0.10 29.12
N LEU A 304 8.01 0.35 30.01
CA LEU A 304 6.83 -0.44 30.39
C LEU A 304 5.87 -0.59 29.21
N ILE A 305 5.78 0.42 28.34
CA ILE A 305 4.91 0.39 27.16
C ILE A 305 5.37 -0.73 26.21
N GLU A 306 6.67 -0.82 25.91
CA GLU A 306 7.21 -1.87 25.05
C GLU A 306 6.91 -3.28 25.59
N GLN A 307 6.97 -3.45 26.91
CA GLN A 307 6.65 -4.72 27.57
C GLN A 307 5.14 -5.01 27.52
N GLN A 308 4.30 -3.99 27.66
CA GLN A 308 2.84 -4.10 27.52
C GLN A 308 2.44 -4.46 26.08
N GLU A 309 3.12 -3.95 25.06
CA GLU A 309 2.90 -4.33 23.66
C GLU A 309 3.19 -5.82 23.41
N VAL A 310 4.24 -6.36 24.03
CA VAL A 310 4.56 -7.80 23.98
C VAL A 310 3.43 -8.62 24.58
N LEU A 311 2.93 -8.23 25.76
CA LEU A 311 1.82 -8.90 26.43
C LEU A 311 0.51 -8.80 25.64
N GLY A 312 0.23 -7.64 25.05
CA GLY A 312 -0.98 -7.43 24.25
C GLY A 312 -0.99 -8.30 22.99
N LEU A 313 0.15 -8.36 22.30
CA LEU A 313 0.28 -9.20 21.11
C LEU A 313 0.24 -10.70 21.44
N ASP A 314 0.83 -11.14 22.55
CA ASP A 314 0.72 -12.50 23.07
C ASP A 314 -0.75 -12.90 23.31
N LEU A 315 -1.52 -12.07 24.02
CA LEU A 315 -2.95 -12.33 24.24
C LEU A 315 -3.75 -12.35 22.94
N ALA A 316 -3.47 -11.43 22.01
CA ALA A 316 -4.14 -11.38 20.72
C ALA A 316 -3.87 -12.66 19.90
N LEU A 317 -2.64 -13.14 19.88
CA LEU A 317 -2.26 -14.35 19.18
C LEU A 317 -2.88 -15.61 19.82
N GLN A 318 -2.96 -15.67 21.15
CA GLN A 318 -3.69 -16.74 21.84
C GLN A 318 -5.18 -16.73 21.47
N TYR A 319 -5.81 -15.56 21.41
CA TYR A 319 -7.21 -15.43 21.01
C TYR A 319 -7.44 -15.92 19.58
N VAL A 320 -6.58 -15.53 18.64
CA VAL A 320 -6.63 -16.00 17.24
C VAL A 320 -6.53 -17.53 17.21
N ASN A 321 -5.50 -18.11 17.83
CA ASN A 321 -5.23 -19.55 17.80
C ASN A 321 -6.33 -20.39 18.45
N CYS A 322 -6.82 -19.97 19.61
CA CYS A 322 -7.78 -20.75 20.40
C CYS A 322 -9.23 -20.55 19.94
N THR A 323 -9.58 -19.34 19.47
CA THR A 323 -10.98 -18.97 19.23
C THR A 323 -11.33 -18.84 17.76
N LEU A 324 -10.45 -18.28 16.93
CA LEU A 324 -10.81 -17.87 15.57
C LEU A 324 -10.39 -18.88 14.50
N VAL A 325 -9.22 -19.50 14.63
CA VAL A 325 -8.67 -20.41 13.61
C VAL A 325 -9.60 -21.60 13.34
N ASN A 326 -10.10 -22.25 14.39
CA ASN A 326 -10.96 -23.45 14.26
C ASN A 326 -12.46 -23.12 14.19
N ARG A 327 -12.85 -21.84 14.30
CA ARG A 327 -14.26 -21.46 14.23
C ARG A 327 -14.73 -21.56 12.79
N LEU A 328 -15.87 -22.20 12.55
CA LEU A 328 -16.50 -22.22 11.22
C LEU A 328 -17.27 -20.92 10.97
N GLY A 329 -17.36 -20.49 9.71
CA GLY A 329 -18.15 -19.33 9.29
C GLY A 329 -17.33 -18.08 8.97
N SER A 330 -18.02 -16.94 8.84
CA SER A 330 -17.43 -15.66 8.44
C SER A 330 -16.53 -15.03 9.51
N ILE A 331 -15.60 -14.19 9.07
CA ILE A 331 -14.88 -13.25 9.94
C ILE A 331 -15.80 -12.04 10.13
N LYS A 332 -16.11 -11.73 11.38
CA LYS A 332 -17.03 -10.64 11.74
C LYS A 332 -16.26 -9.42 12.19
N ARG A 333 -16.96 -8.29 12.19
CA ARG A 333 -16.47 -7.03 12.74
C ARG A 333 -15.97 -7.18 14.18
N GLU A 334 -16.72 -7.89 15.02
CA GLU A 334 -16.38 -8.07 16.42
C GLU A 334 -15.05 -8.79 16.60
N ASP A 335 -14.68 -9.69 15.69
CA ASP A 335 -13.41 -10.41 15.77
C ASP A 335 -12.22 -9.48 15.59
N ILE A 336 -12.30 -8.57 14.61
CA ILE A 336 -11.25 -7.58 14.36
C ILE A 336 -11.12 -6.65 15.56
N PHE A 337 -12.24 -6.22 16.14
CA PHE A 337 -12.26 -5.36 17.33
C PHE A 337 -11.70 -6.07 18.55
N GLU A 338 -11.98 -7.37 18.70
CA GLU A 338 -11.52 -8.19 19.83
C GLU A 338 -10.03 -8.55 19.73
N ILE A 339 -9.52 -8.72 18.51
CA ILE A 339 -8.08 -8.77 18.23
C ILE A 339 -7.44 -7.44 18.64
N HIS A 340 -7.92 -6.32 18.10
CA HIS A 340 -7.37 -5.00 18.37
C HIS A 340 -7.41 -4.65 19.88
N ARG A 341 -8.51 -5.01 20.55
CA ARG A 341 -8.68 -4.83 22.00
C ARG A 341 -7.59 -5.52 22.81
N ARG A 342 -7.12 -6.70 22.38
CA ARG A 342 -5.98 -7.38 23.03
C ARG A 342 -4.65 -6.75 22.66
N VAL A 343 -4.46 -6.42 21.39
CA VAL A 343 -3.22 -5.80 20.89
C VAL A 343 -2.91 -4.52 21.66
N LEU A 344 -3.88 -3.62 21.80
CA LEU A 344 -3.68 -2.30 22.41
C LEU A 344 -4.11 -2.23 23.89
N GLY A 345 -4.83 -3.22 24.40
CA GLY A 345 -5.51 -3.14 25.71
C GLY A 345 -4.62 -2.86 26.92
N PHE A 346 -3.35 -3.28 26.88
CA PHE A 346 -2.40 -2.97 27.96
C PHE A 346 -1.72 -1.60 27.82
N VAL A 347 -1.70 -1.04 26.62
CA VAL A 347 -1.02 0.23 26.30
C VAL A 347 -2.02 1.38 26.40
N ASP A 348 -3.13 1.27 25.68
CA ASP A 348 -4.24 2.24 25.70
C ASP A 348 -5.59 1.50 25.80
N PRO A 349 -6.03 1.17 27.04
CA PRO A 349 -7.30 0.49 27.25
C PRO A 349 -8.52 1.32 26.86
N VAL A 350 -8.39 2.64 26.72
CA VAL A 350 -9.51 3.52 26.35
C VAL A 350 -9.79 3.37 24.85
N GLN A 351 -8.75 3.37 24.03
CA GLN A 351 -8.87 3.27 22.57
C GLN A 351 -8.89 1.83 22.05
N ALA A 352 -8.55 0.85 22.90
CA ALA A 352 -8.51 -0.56 22.56
C ALA A 352 -9.87 -1.09 22.06
N GLY A 353 -9.90 -1.52 20.80
CA GLY A 353 -11.11 -2.01 20.13
C GLY A 353 -12.15 -0.91 19.82
N GLN A 354 -11.75 0.36 19.69
CA GLN A 354 -12.61 1.46 19.27
C GLN A 354 -12.09 2.08 17.97
N LEU A 355 -13.00 2.44 17.05
CA LEU A 355 -12.62 3.17 15.84
C LEU A 355 -12.07 4.55 16.20
N ARG A 356 -11.15 5.04 15.36
CA ARG A 356 -10.63 6.40 15.52
C ARG A 356 -11.73 7.44 15.24
N GLU A 357 -11.74 8.50 16.04
CA GLU A 357 -12.65 9.64 15.87
C GLU A 357 -12.02 10.80 15.08
N HIS A 358 -10.70 10.75 14.88
CA HIS A 358 -9.93 11.82 14.29
C HIS A 358 -9.09 11.33 13.10
N GLN A 359 -8.66 12.28 12.28
CA GLN A 359 -7.81 11.98 11.13
C GLN A 359 -6.37 11.75 11.57
N VAL A 360 -5.75 10.74 10.98
CA VAL A 360 -4.35 10.37 11.22
C VAL A 360 -3.56 10.43 9.92
N TYR A 361 -2.22 10.45 10.03
CA TYR A 361 -1.30 10.50 8.90
C TYR A 361 -0.26 9.39 9.09
N VAL A 362 -0.08 8.54 8.07
CA VAL A 362 0.77 7.35 8.12
C VAL A 362 1.91 7.55 7.13
N GLY A 363 3.01 8.17 7.57
CA GLY A 363 4.06 8.60 6.66
C GLY A 363 3.54 9.63 5.65
N SER A 364 3.66 9.33 4.36
CA SER A 364 3.11 10.13 3.26
C SER A 364 1.64 9.79 2.92
N PHE A 365 1.10 8.70 3.47
CA PHE A 365 -0.23 8.22 3.18
C PHE A 365 -1.29 8.84 4.11
N VAL A 366 -2.41 9.25 3.52
CA VAL A 366 -3.57 9.79 4.23
C VAL A 366 -4.72 8.77 4.11
N PRO A 367 -5.08 8.06 5.19
CA PRO A 367 -6.20 7.13 5.16
C PRO A 367 -7.55 7.86 4.99
N PRO A 368 -8.65 7.14 4.71
CA PRO A 368 -10.00 7.70 4.61
C PRO A 368 -10.39 8.63 5.77
N ALA A 369 -11.39 9.50 5.63
CA ALA A 369 -11.79 10.33 6.76
C ALA A 369 -12.38 9.47 7.89
N ALA A 370 -12.22 9.87 9.16
CA ALA A 370 -12.72 9.09 10.32
C ALA A 370 -14.22 8.77 10.23
N SER A 371 -15.02 9.68 9.66
CA SER A 371 -16.46 9.47 9.43
C SER A 371 -16.79 8.40 8.37
N GLU A 372 -15.85 8.07 7.49
CA GLU A 372 -16.04 7.10 6.41
C GLU A 372 -15.49 5.71 6.76
N VAL A 373 -14.61 5.62 7.76
CA VAL A 373 -13.96 4.37 8.20
C VAL A 373 -14.96 3.26 8.43
N ASP A 374 -16.09 3.57 9.05
CA ASP A 374 -17.11 2.58 9.39
C ASP A 374 -17.69 1.90 8.15
N GLY A 375 -18.00 2.69 7.11
CA GLY A 375 -18.51 2.18 5.83
C GLY A 375 -17.45 1.37 5.08
N TYR A 376 -16.22 1.86 5.00
CA TYR A 376 -15.14 1.12 4.36
C TYR A 376 -14.81 -0.20 5.05
N LEU A 377 -14.93 -0.26 6.39
CA LEU A 377 -14.73 -1.49 7.13
C LEU A 377 -15.84 -2.51 6.86
N GLU A 378 -17.09 -2.06 6.72
CA GLU A 378 -18.20 -2.92 6.34
C GLU A 378 -18.01 -3.46 4.92
N ASP A 379 -17.67 -2.61 3.96
CA ASP A 379 -17.37 -3.02 2.58
C ASP A 379 -16.22 -4.04 2.54
N PHE A 380 -15.20 -3.82 3.36
CA PHE A 380 -14.09 -4.76 3.53
C PHE A 380 -14.55 -6.14 4.05
N LEU A 381 -15.43 -6.16 5.05
CA LEU A 381 -15.96 -7.42 5.62
C LEU A 381 -16.89 -8.13 4.63
N VAL A 382 -17.68 -7.38 3.86
CA VAL A 382 -18.52 -7.94 2.79
C VAL A 382 -17.63 -8.62 1.76
N TRP A 383 -16.60 -7.94 1.27
CA TRP A 383 -15.63 -8.51 0.33
C TRP A 383 -14.92 -9.75 0.90
N LEU A 384 -14.41 -9.66 2.14
CA LEU A 384 -13.64 -10.75 2.75
C LEU A 384 -14.46 -12.05 2.91
N ASN A 385 -15.78 -11.91 3.08
CA ASN A 385 -16.69 -13.04 3.24
C ASN A 385 -17.45 -13.40 1.94
N SER A 386 -17.20 -12.70 0.83
CA SER A 386 -17.83 -12.94 -0.47
C SER A 386 -17.17 -14.13 -1.16
N LEU A 387 -17.90 -15.23 -1.34
CA LEU A 387 -17.40 -16.38 -2.09
C LEU A 387 -17.22 -16.07 -3.58
N GLU A 388 -17.99 -15.14 -4.14
CA GLU A 388 -17.85 -14.75 -5.55
C GLU A 388 -16.53 -14.03 -5.79
N ASP A 389 -16.14 -13.13 -4.89
CA ASP A 389 -14.94 -12.31 -5.06
C ASP A 389 -13.65 -13.01 -4.61
N THR A 390 -13.74 -13.99 -3.69
CA THR A 390 -12.56 -14.57 -3.03
C THR A 390 -12.24 -16.00 -3.44
N ARG A 391 -13.17 -16.74 -4.06
CA ARG A 391 -13.00 -18.17 -4.35
C ARG A 391 -11.85 -18.47 -5.32
N ASP A 392 -11.64 -17.60 -6.29
CA ASP A 392 -10.62 -17.81 -7.33
C ASP A 392 -9.24 -17.28 -6.91
N LEU A 393 -9.15 -16.61 -5.75
CA LEU A 393 -7.89 -16.11 -5.22
C LEU A 393 -7.12 -17.21 -4.50
N HIS A 394 -5.82 -17.24 -4.71
CA HIS A 394 -4.93 -18.07 -3.90
C HIS A 394 -4.95 -17.61 -2.43
N ALA A 395 -4.78 -18.52 -1.47
CA ALA A 395 -4.86 -18.17 -0.04
C ALA A 395 -3.86 -17.07 0.38
N ILE A 396 -2.66 -17.08 -0.20
CA ILE A 396 -1.62 -16.06 0.03
C ILE A 396 -2.05 -14.71 -0.54
N GLU A 397 -2.65 -14.71 -1.73
CA GLU A 397 -3.16 -13.51 -2.38
C GLU A 397 -4.31 -12.90 -1.58
N LEU A 398 -5.30 -13.71 -1.18
CA LEU A 398 -6.39 -13.28 -0.31
C LEU A 398 -5.87 -12.65 0.99
N ALA A 399 -4.92 -13.30 1.66
CA ALA A 399 -4.33 -12.80 2.90
C ALA A 399 -3.57 -11.48 2.70
N ALA A 400 -2.79 -11.34 1.62
CA ALA A 400 -2.05 -10.13 1.29
C ALA A 400 -2.98 -8.95 0.93
N ILE A 401 -4.02 -9.20 0.12
CA ILE A 401 -5.01 -8.17 -0.23
C ILE A 401 -5.81 -7.75 1.00
N ALA A 402 -6.22 -8.71 1.84
CA ALA A 402 -6.94 -8.41 3.07
C ALA A 402 -6.10 -7.58 4.05
N HIS A 403 -4.82 -7.94 4.18
CA HIS A 403 -3.85 -7.17 4.94
C HIS A 403 -3.74 -5.73 4.45
N TYR A 404 -3.53 -5.54 3.14
CA TYR A 404 -3.45 -4.22 2.52
C TYR A 404 -4.71 -3.40 2.74
N LYS A 405 -5.89 -3.95 2.39
CA LYS A 405 -7.18 -3.25 2.53
C LYS A 405 -7.41 -2.79 3.97
N PHE A 406 -7.12 -3.64 4.95
CA PHE A 406 -7.26 -3.28 6.36
C PHE A 406 -6.32 -2.15 6.78
N VAL A 407 -5.04 -2.23 6.40
CA VAL A 407 -4.04 -1.20 6.73
C VAL A 407 -4.33 0.13 6.01
N TYR A 408 -4.86 0.07 4.79
CA TYR A 408 -5.29 1.22 3.99
C TYR A 408 -6.46 1.97 4.65
N ILE A 409 -7.48 1.25 5.13
CA ILE A 409 -8.62 1.85 5.84
C ILE A 409 -8.15 2.52 7.14
N HIS A 410 -7.17 1.90 7.81
CA HIS A 410 -6.56 2.38 9.04
C HIS A 410 -7.60 2.71 10.13
N PRO A 411 -8.40 1.72 10.58
CA PRO A 411 -9.61 2.00 11.36
C PRO A 411 -9.35 2.47 12.81
N PHE A 412 -8.18 2.18 13.37
CA PHE A 412 -7.85 2.45 14.77
C PHE A 412 -6.84 3.59 14.91
N ILE A 413 -6.69 4.15 16.11
CA ILE A 413 -5.72 5.24 16.38
C ILE A 413 -4.26 4.75 16.32
N ASP A 414 -4.01 3.52 16.77
CA ASP A 414 -2.74 2.80 16.74
C ASP A 414 -3.05 1.28 16.65
N GLY A 415 -2.05 0.43 16.47
CA GLY A 415 -2.19 -1.03 16.46
C GLY A 415 -2.68 -1.59 15.12
N ASN A 416 -2.86 -0.76 14.09
CA ASN A 416 -3.32 -1.17 12.76
C ASN A 416 -2.35 -2.15 12.09
N GLY A 417 -1.05 -1.88 12.11
CA GLY A 417 -0.05 -2.78 11.52
C GLY A 417 -0.06 -4.17 12.18
N ARG A 418 -0.03 -4.21 13.51
CA ARG A 418 -0.08 -5.45 14.32
C ARG A 418 -1.38 -6.23 14.08
N THR A 419 -2.53 -5.55 14.12
CA THR A 419 -3.84 -6.16 13.87
C THR A 419 -3.97 -6.67 12.43
N GLY A 420 -3.47 -5.91 11.46
CA GLY A 420 -3.47 -6.31 10.05
C GLY A 420 -2.61 -7.54 9.79
N ARG A 421 -1.45 -7.67 10.44
CA ARG A 421 -0.61 -8.88 10.33
C ARG A 421 -1.25 -10.09 11.02
N LEU A 422 -1.94 -9.89 12.15
CA LEU A 422 -2.71 -10.95 12.79
C LEU A 422 -3.89 -11.41 11.92
N LEU A 423 -4.60 -10.48 11.27
CA LEU A 423 -5.70 -10.79 10.35
C LEU A 423 -5.20 -11.56 9.12
N MET A 424 -4.07 -11.16 8.55
CA MET A 424 -3.38 -11.89 7.49
C MET A 424 -3.09 -13.34 7.92
N ASN A 425 -2.50 -13.52 9.10
CA ASN A 425 -2.19 -14.84 9.62
C ASN A 425 -3.43 -15.66 9.97
N LEU A 426 -4.52 -15.04 10.42
CA LEU A 426 -5.79 -15.72 10.63
C LEU A 426 -6.30 -16.32 9.30
N ILE A 427 -6.27 -15.57 8.21
CA ILE A 427 -6.70 -16.04 6.88
C ILE A 427 -5.81 -17.21 6.44
N LEU A 428 -4.49 -17.06 6.51
CA LEU A 428 -3.53 -18.11 6.15
C LEU A 428 -3.73 -19.38 6.96
N MET A 429 -3.88 -19.26 8.28
CA MET A 429 -4.06 -20.41 9.18
C MET A 429 -5.39 -21.13 8.96
N ARG A 430 -6.47 -20.42 8.60
CA ARG A 430 -7.73 -21.05 8.21
C ARG A 430 -7.63 -21.80 6.89
N SER A 431 -6.72 -21.39 6.01
CA SER A 431 -6.35 -22.09 4.78
C SER A 431 -5.29 -23.17 4.98
N GLY A 432 -4.87 -23.43 6.22
CA GLY A 432 -3.90 -24.48 6.56
C GLY A 432 -2.43 -24.07 6.48
N PHE A 433 -2.11 -22.82 6.20
CA PHE A 433 -0.72 -22.34 6.24
C PHE A 433 -0.25 -22.08 7.69
N PRO A 434 1.05 -22.23 8.00
CA PRO A 434 1.58 -21.74 9.26
C PRO A 434 1.51 -20.20 9.32
N PRO A 435 1.52 -19.60 10.52
CA PRO A 435 1.56 -18.14 10.66
C PRO A 435 2.84 -17.58 10.06
N VAL A 436 2.70 -16.60 9.17
CA VAL A 436 3.81 -15.98 8.46
C VAL A 436 4.49 -14.93 9.33
N ILE A 437 5.81 -14.85 9.21
CA ILE A 437 6.66 -13.93 9.95
C ILE A 437 7.39 -13.00 8.96
N ILE A 438 7.01 -11.73 8.98
CA ILE A 438 7.76 -10.65 8.31
C ILE A 438 8.90 -10.27 9.25
N LYS A 439 10.16 -10.41 8.83
CA LYS A 439 11.31 -10.14 9.71
C LYS A 439 11.52 -8.64 9.86
N LYS A 440 12.08 -8.21 11.01
CA LYS A 440 12.37 -6.78 11.27
C LYS A 440 13.31 -6.18 10.24
N THR A 441 14.23 -6.98 9.70
CA THR A 441 15.21 -6.59 8.67
C THR A 441 14.54 -6.25 7.34
N GLU A 442 13.35 -6.79 7.09
CA GLU A 442 12.57 -6.55 5.88
C GLU A 442 11.60 -5.37 6.02
N ARG A 443 11.68 -4.60 7.13
CA ARG A 443 10.80 -3.46 7.41
C ARG A 443 10.73 -2.49 6.23
N LEU A 444 11.87 -2.12 5.65
CA LEU A 444 11.93 -1.18 4.53
C LEU A 444 11.25 -1.75 3.28
N THR A 445 11.53 -3.01 2.94
CA THR A 445 10.90 -3.69 1.80
C THR A 445 9.39 -3.80 1.99
N TYR A 446 8.95 -4.14 3.20
CA TYR A 446 7.52 -4.24 3.53
C TYR A 446 6.78 -2.91 3.32
N TYR A 447 7.31 -1.79 3.82
CA TYR A 447 6.71 -0.48 3.57
C TYR A 447 6.77 -0.08 2.09
N ALA A 448 7.88 -0.36 1.39
CA ALA A 448 7.98 -0.09 -0.04
C ALA A 448 6.94 -0.86 -0.87
N CYS A 449 6.58 -2.09 -0.47
CA CYS A 449 5.50 -2.85 -1.09
C CYS A 449 4.11 -2.24 -0.80
N LEU A 450 3.89 -1.72 0.41
CA LEU A 450 2.64 -1.02 0.74
C LEU A 450 2.50 0.30 -0.04
N ASP A 451 3.59 1.04 -0.22
CA ASP A 451 3.60 2.27 -1.01
C ASP A 451 3.29 1.98 -2.49
N GLN A 452 3.90 0.93 -3.07
CA GLN A 452 3.55 0.48 -4.43
C GLN A 452 2.10 0.03 -4.57
N ALA A 453 1.53 -0.58 -3.51
CA ALA A 453 0.13 -0.94 -3.49
C ALA A 453 -0.79 0.29 -3.45
N ASN A 454 -0.38 1.37 -2.75
CA ASN A 454 -1.08 2.66 -2.77
C ASN A 454 -1.04 3.33 -4.16
N ASP A 455 0.04 3.11 -4.91
CA ASP A 455 0.17 3.52 -6.32
C ASP A 455 -0.60 2.60 -7.29
N GLY A 456 -1.31 1.58 -6.78
CA GLY A 456 -2.22 0.74 -7.54
C GLY A 456 -1.69 -0.63 -7.97
N ASP A 457 -0.45 -1.01 -7.64
CA ASP A 457 0.08 -2.36 -7.91
C ASP A 457 0.29 -3.16 -6.62
N LEU A 458 -0.61 -4.11 -6.36
CA LEU A 458 -0.54 -4.99 -5.18
C LEU A 458 0.40 -6.19 -5.37
N ARG A 459 0.79 -6.51 -6.60
CA ARG A 459 1.56 -7.74 -6.90
C ARG A 459 2.91 -7.79 -6.17
N PRO A 460 3.68 -6.70 -6.02
CA PRO A 460 4.88 -6.69 -5.19
C PRO A 460 4.62 -7.11 -3.74
N LEU A 461 3.51 -6.65 -3.14
CA LEU A 461 3.12 -7.05 -1.78
C LEU A 461 2.73 -8.53 -1.72
N ILE A 462 1.96 -9.02 -2.70
CA ILE A 462 1.56 -10.44 -2.77
C ILE A 462 2.81 -11.34 -2.87
N ARG A 463 3.75 -11.01 -3.76
CA ARG A 463 5.03 -11.74 -3.90
C ARG A 463 5.87 -11.67 -2.64
N PHE A 464 5.90 -10.51 -1.97
CA PHE A 464 6.60 -10.35 -0.70
C PHE A 464 6.05 -11.29 0.37
N ILE A 465 4.72 -11.36 0.53
CA ILE A 465 4.08 -12.28 1.47
C ILE A 465 4.27 -13.74 1.04
N ALA A 466 4.23 -14.06 -0.25
CA ALA A 466 4.53 -15.39 -0.78
C ALA A 466 5.95 -15.85 -0.40
N ARG A 467 6.95 -14.97 -0.58
CA ARG A 467 8.34 -15.23 -0.17
C ARG A 467 8.48 -15.41 1.34
N CYS A 468 7.79 -14.59 2.14
CA CYS A 468 7.77 -14.79 3.60
C CYS A 468 7.15 -16.15 3.96
N THR A 469 6.09 -16.57 3.25
CA THR A 469 5.42 -17.86 3.45
C THR A 469 6.33 -19.03 3.09
N GLU A 470 6.98 -18.97 1.92
CA GLU A 470 7.96 -19.94 1.47
C GLU A 470 9.09 -20.13 2.48
N ARG A 471 9.66 -19.03 2.98
CA ARG A 471 10.70 -19.05 4.00
C ARG A 471 10.21 -19.73 5.27
N THR A 472 9.02 -19.34 5.75
CA THR A 472 8.45 -19.94 6.96
C THR A 472 8.25 -21.44 6.79
N LEU A 473 7.67 -21.90 5.68
CA LEU A 473 7.48 -23.33 5.39
C LEU A 473 8.82 -24.08 5.33
N THR A 474 9.81 -23.51 4.63
CA THR A 474 11.14 -24.08 4.50
C THR A 474 11.83 -24.21 5.86
N GLU A 475 11.78 -23.17 6.70
CA GLU A 475 12.32 -23.18 8.06
C GLU A 475 11.65 -24.27 8.92
N PHE A 476 10.32 -24.43 8.84
CA PHE A 476 9.60 -25.50 9.53
C PHE A 476 10.01 -26.91 9.08
N ILE A 477 10.12 -27.13 7.77
CA ILE A 477 10.52 -28.43 7.20
C ILE A 477 11.96 -28.77 7.63
N GLN A 478 12.89 -27.82 7.50
CA GLN A 478 14.29 -28.01 7.90
C GLN A 478 14.44 -28.30 9.38
N GLN A 479 13.76 -27.53 10.24
CA GLN A 479 13.83 -27.71 11.69
C GLN A 479 13.14 -28.98 12.18
N SER A 480 12.25 -29.58 11.38
CA SER A 480 11.55 -30.83 11.72
C SER A 480 12.42 -32.09 11.59
N GLN A 481 13.56 -31.98 10.89
CA GLN A 481 14.47 -33.10 10.65
C GLN A 481 15.54 -33.16 11.75
N PRO A 482 15.94 -34.37 12.20
CA PRO A 482 17.01 -34.50 13.17
C PRO A 482 18.33 -34.03 12.54
N THR A 483 18.93 -32.98 13.09
CA THR A 483 20.29 -32.57 12.71
C THR A 483 21.25 -33.72 13.06
N LYS A 484 22.06 -34.15 12.08
CA LYS A 484 23.10 -35.19 12.28
C LYS A 484 24.25 -34.75 13.19
N THR A 485 24.16 -33.58 13.83
CA THR A 485 25.23 -33.02 14.66
C THR A 485 24.79 -32.97 16.11
N THR A 486 25.41 -33.86 16.88
CA THR A 486 25.41 -34.01 18.32
C THR A 486 25.49 -32.67 19.08
N GLY A 487 24.57 -32.46 20.04
CA GLY A 487 24.92 -31.83 21.32
C GLY A 487 25.40 -30.37 21.32
N GLN A 488 24.84 -29.48 20.50
CA GLN A 488 24.81 -28.07 20.85
C GLN A 488 23.36 -27.70 21.18
N GLU A 489 23.12 -27.32 22.45
CA GLU A 489 22.09 -26.33 22.71
C GLU A 489 22.22 -25.25 21.63
N LEU A 490 21.11 -24.83 21.03
CA LEU A 490 21.09 -23.56 20.32
C LEU A 490 21.49 -22.51 21.34
N SER A 491 22.80 -22.27 21.47
CA SER A 491 23.33 -21.02 21.93
C SER A 491 22.84 -20.04 20.87
N LEU A 492 21.72 -19.39 21.19
CA LEU A 492 21.37 -18.09 20.64
C LEU A 492 22.45 -17.12 21.12
N THR A 493 23.68 -17.30 20.63
CA THR A 493 24.75 -16.34 20.68
C THR A 493 24.55 -15.47 19.47
N ASP A 494 24.33 -14.20 19.76
CA ASP A 494 24.35 -13.09 18.83
C ASP A 494 25.58 -13.23 17.92
N ASN A 495 25.36 -13.66 16.68
CA ASN A 495 26.23 -13.30 15.58
C ASN A 495 25.50 -12.18 14.83
N ASP A 496 25.37 -11.04 15.52
CA ASP A 496 25.22 -9.73 14.89
C ASP A 496 26.60 -9.36 14.30
N ASP A 497 26.98 -10.03 13.22
CA ASP A 497 28.00 -9.53 12.30
C ASP A 497 27.35 -9.46 10.91
N ASP A 498 26.48 -8.46 10.78
CA ASP A 498 25.87 -8.00 9.54
C ASP A 498 26.99 -7.55 8.58
N THR A 499 27.48 -8.48 7.77
CA THR A 499 28.22 -8.17 6.54
C THR A 499 27.39 -8.61 5.34
N ASP A 500 26.87 -7.61 4.63
CA ASP A 500 26.38 -7.64 3.24
C ASP A 500 25.89 -9.00 2.68
N GLU A 501 24.70 -9.45 3.09
CA GLU A 501 23.92 -10.46 2.34
C GLU A 501 22.80 -9.83 1.50
N ASN A 502 23.09 -8.68 0.87
CA ASN A 502 22.25 -8.14 -0.21
C ASN A 502 22.62 -8.73 -1.60
N SER A 503 23.27 -9.89 -1.63
CA SER A 503 23.71 -10.58 -2.86
C SER A 503 23.08 -11.96 -3.07
N PHE A 504 22.19 -12.43 -2.18
CA PHE A 504 21.55 -13.75 -2.29
C PHE A 504 20.09 -13.72 -2.78
N ILE A 505 19.62 -12.58 -3.27
CA ILE A 505 18.41 -12.50 -4.10
C ILE A 505 18.87 -12.48 -5.56
N ASP A 506 19.16 -13.66 -6.13
CA ASP A 506 18.91 -13.91 -7.56
C ASP A 506 19.01 -15.39 -7.97
N GLU A 507 19.84 -16.24 -7.35
CA GLU A 507 20.15 -17.53 -8.01
C GLU A 507 19.07 -18.62 -7.96
N ARG A 508 18.18 -18.65 -6.95
CA ARG A 508 17.20 -19.76 -6.81
C ARG A 508 15.94 -19.58 -7.65
N VAL A 509 15.50 -18.34 -7.88
CA VAL A 509 14.43 -18.03 -8.86
C VAL A 509 14.96 -18.26 -10.29
N ILE A 510 16.24 -17.96 -10.54
CA ILE A 510 16.95 -18.31 -11.80
C ILE A 510 17.09 -19.83 -11.99
N THR A 511 17.07 -20.63 -10.92
CA THR A 511 17.19 -22.10 -11.05
C THR A 511 15.90 -22.73 -11.60
N ILE A 512 14.73 -22.12 -11.35
CA ILE A 512 13.46 -22.52 -12.00
C ILE A 512 13.55 -22.26 -13.52
N ASP A 513 14.21 -21.18 -13.92
CA ASP A 513 14.48 -20.84 -15.34
C ASP A 513 15.47 -21.78 -16.04
N ARG A 514 16.33 -22.49 -15.29
CA ARG A 514 17.25 -23.48 -15.87
C ARG A 514 16.56 -24.81 -16.18
N ASN A 515 15.63 -25.25 -15.34
CA ASN A 515 14.93 -26.52 -15.56
C ASN A 515 13.88 -26.45 -16.67
N ILE A 516 13.39 -25.26 -17.03
CA ILE A 516 12.51 -25.07 -18.19
C ILE A 516 13.26 -25.26 -19.53
N LYS A 517 14.60 -25.20 -19.52
CA LYS A 517 15.43 -25.30 -20.74
C LYS A 517 15.87 -26.71 -21.11
N GLU A 518 15.61 -27.73 -20.29
CA GLU A 518 15.94 -29.11 -20.65
C GLU A 518 14.75 -29.89 -21.24
N GLU A 519 13.54 -29.32 -21.25
CA GLU A 519 12.32 -29.92 -21.84
C GLU A 519 11.70 -29.16 -23.03
N GLN A 520 12.38 -28.15 -23.57
CA GLN A 520 12.08 -27.50 -24.86
C GLN A 520 13.28 -27.59 -25.80
#